data_AF-A0A6L7GDX3-F1
#
_entry.id   AF-A0A6L7GDX3-F1
#
_cell.length_a   1.000
_cell.length_b   1.000
_cell.length_c   1.000
_cell.angle_alpha   90.00
_cell.angle_beta   90.00
_cell.angle_gamma   90.00
#
_symmetry.space_group_name_H-M   'P 1'
#
loop_
_entity.id
_entity.type
_entity.pdbx_description
1 polymer ?
#
loop_
_entity_poly.entity_id
_entity_poly.type
_entity_poly.pdbx_seq_one_letter_code
_entity_poly.pdbx_strand_id
1 'polypeptide(L)'
;MSGFNASVFIDLHDGSFSSAAQAAPDAATINANRAELGTILETQFGTLTQAQITATVNSFKNANANSILADTGVAGIATTSYSNIAIAYGTIIENAIGGSQRDLLWGNAVDNVLSGNGGNDVLNGFEGSDTLTGGDGSDTFSFSTLDGIDTITDFATGVDKIDLAAFGGFESFIGEAGFSGTAGEVRVIDGFVYGDLDGDGVADLTIDLNGADAGGGDFLF
;
A
#
# COMPACT_ATOMS: atom_id res chain seq x y z
N MET A 1 -13.23 -25.14 1.06
CA MET A 1 -11.84 -25.22 1.56
C MET A 1 -11.36 -23.79 1.75
N SER A 2 -11.06 -23.41 2.99
CA SER A 2 -10.45 -22.12 3.34
C SER A 2 -9.09 -22.01 2.64
N GLY A 3 -9.06 -21.25 1.54
CA GLY A 3 -7.83 -20.96 0.81
C GLY A 3 -6.97 -20.04 1.66
N PHE A 4 -5.71 -20.42 1.86
CA PHE A 4 -4.67 -19.59 2.42
C PHE A 4 -4.52 -18.33 1.53
N ASN A 5 -5.17 -17.24 1.91
CA ASN A 5 -4.76 -15.91 1.48
C ASN A 5 -3.68 -15.48 2.47
N ALA A 6 -2.42 -15.66 2.08
CA ALA A 6 -1.31 -15.10 2.85
C ALA A 6 -1.47 -13.58 2.90
N SER A 7 -1.12 -12.95 4.01
CA SER A 7 -1.09 -11.49 4.12
C SER A 7 -0.30 -10.91 2.93
N VAL A 8 -0.91 -10.03 2.12
CA VAL A 8 -0.18 -9.33 1.05
C VAL A 8 0.69 -8.30 1.74
N PHE A 9 1.92 -8.70 2.02
CA PHE A 9 2.94 -7.77 2.43
C PHE A 9 3.49 -7.10 1.16
N ILE A 10 2.96 -5.93 0.83
CA ILE A 10 3.60 -5.00 -0.10
C ILE A 10 4.30 -3.98 0.79
N ASP A 11 5.54 -4.32 1.13
CA ASP A 11 6.44 -3.41 1.81
C ASP A 11 7.17 -2.63 0.72
N LEU A 12 6.81 -1.35 0.57
CA LEU A 12 7.39 -0.44 -0.42
C LEU A 12 8.67 0.22 0.08
N HIS A 13 9.14 -0.15 1.27
CA HIS A 13 10.46 0.26 1.72
C HIS A 13 11.52 -0.33 0.79
N ASP A 14 12.65 0.37 0.66
CA ASP A 14 13.80 -0.14 -0.06
C ASP A 14 14.17 -1.54 0.48
N GLY A 15 13.81 -2.59 -0.29
CA GLY A 15 14.20 -3.97 -0.02
C GLY A 15 13.11 -5.06 0.09
N SER A 16 11.81 -4.83 -0.15
CA SER A 16 10.76 -5.81 0.23
C SER A 16 9.62 -6.02 -0.79
N PHE A 17 9.13 -7.25 -0.94
CA PHE A 17 8.04 -7.63 -1.85
C PHE A 17 7.50 -9.03 -1.41
N SER A 18 6.18 -9.25 -1.18
CA SER A 18 5.34 -10.35 -1.77
C SER A 18 4.07 -10.87 -1.00
N SER A 19 2.92 -10.91 -1.72
CA SER A 19 1.94 -12.03 -1.95
C SER A 19 0.66 -12.36 -1.10
N ALA A 20 -0.53 -12.41 -1.80
CA ALA A 20 -1.74 -13.32 -1.71
C ALA A 20 -3.17 -12.80 -1.27
N ALA A 21 -4.34 -13.06 -1.86
CA ALA A 21 -4.86 -13.65 -3.10
C ALA A 21 -6.41 -13.51 -3.06
N GLN A 22 -7.08 -13.43 -4.21
CA GLN A 22 -8.40 -14.06 -4.39
C GLN A 22 -8.11 -15.49 -4.83
N ALA A 23 -8.78 -16.49 -4.22
CA ALA A 23 -8.38 -17.89 -4.34
C ALA A 23 -8.20 -18.32 -5.81
N ALA A 24 -7.03 -18.88 -6.12
CA ALA A 24 -6.72 -19.40 -7.45
C ALA A 24 -7.79 -20.44 -7.87
N PRO A 25 -8.25 -20.41 -9.14
CA PRO A 25 -9.23 -21.38 -9.64
C PRO A 25 -8.71 -22.80 -9.44
N ASP A 26 -9.62 -23.71 -9.09
CA ASP A 26 -9.22 -25.09 -8.83
C ASP A 26 -8.68 -25.77 -10.10
N ALA A 27 -7.88 -26.82 -9.90
CA ALA A 27 -7.25 -27.54 -10.99
C ALA A 27 -8.28 -28.11 -11.99
N ALA A 28 -9.51 -28.40 -11.52
CA ALA A 28 -10.58 -28.90 -12.37
C ALA A 28 -11.06 -27.84 -13.36
N THR A 29 -11.31 -26.62 -12.88
CA THR A 29 -11.72 -25.47 -13.71
C THR A 29 -10.62 -25.09 -14.70
N ILE A 30 -9.36 -25.07 -14.25
CA ILE A 30 -8.22 -24.80 -15.12
C ILE A 30 -8.11 -25.86 -16.23
N ASN A 31 -8.26 -27.14 -15.89
CA ASN A 31 -8.15 -28.23 -16.86
C ASN A 31 -9.33 -28.27 -17.84
N ALA A 32 -10.54 -27.93 -17.40
CA ALA A 32 -11.71 -27.81 -18.26
C ALA A 32 -11.55 -26.69 -19.28
N ASN A 33 -11.16 -25.49 -18.84
CA ASN A 33 -10.93 -24.35 -19.73
C ASN A 33 -9.78 -24.62 -20.73
N ARG A 34 -8.73 -25.34 -20.28
CA ARG A 34 -7.62 -25.73 -21.16
C ARG A 34 -8.04 -26.75 -22.22
N ALA A 35 -8.91 -27.69 -21.87
CA ALA A 35 -9.44 -28.68 -22.81
C ALA A 35 -10.34 -28.01 -23.85
N GLU A 36 -11.23 -27.10 -23.42
CA GLU A 36 -12.13 -26.35 -24.32
C GLU A 36 -11.36 -25.50 -25.33
N LEU A 37 -10.33 -24.77 -24.87
CA LEU A 37 -9.41 -24.02 -25.73
C LEU A 37 -8.65 -24.93 -26.71
N GLY A 38 -8.24 -26.13 -26.29
CA GLY A 38 -7.60 -27.12 -27.15
C GLY A 38 -8.50 -27.57 -28.30
N THR A 39 -9.77 -27.90 -28.01
CA THR A 39 -10.76 -28.25 -29.04
C THR A 39 -11.09 -27.12 -30.00
N ILE A 40 -11.15 -25.87 -29.52
CA ILE A 40 -11.41 -24.69 -30.36
C ILE A 40 -10.24 -24.44 -31.32
N LEU A 41 -9.00 -24.56 -30.84
CA LEU A 41 -7.81 -24.38 -31.68
C LEU A 41 -7.68 -25.46 -32.75
N GLU A 42 -7.95 -26.73 -32.40
CA GLU A 42 -7.81 -27.86 -33.31
C GLU A 42 -8.88 -27.87 -34.40
N THR A 43 -10.10 -27.41 -34.10
CA THR A 43 -11.19 -27.29 -35.09
C THR A 43 -11.04 -26.11 -36.05
N GLN A 44 -10.46 -24.98 -35.61
CA GLN A 44 -10.27 -23.81 -36.47
C GLN A 44 -8.95 -23.82 -37.25
N PHE A 45 -7.87 -24.39 -36.70
CA PHE A 45 -6.52 -24.24 -37.22
C PHE A 45 -5.76 -25.55 -37.45
N GLY A 46 -6.38 -26.70 -37.13
CA GLY A 46 -5.72 -28.01 -37.14
C GLY A 46 -4.72 -28.18 -35.98
N THR A 47 -4.14 -29.38 -35.84
CA THR A 47 -3.13 -29.65 -34.80
C THR A 47 -1.85 -28.86 -35.10
N LEU A 48 -1.57 -27.81 -34.32
CA LEU A 48 -0.32 -27.06 -34.42
C LEU A 48 0.85 -27.91 -33.92
N THR A 49 1.90 -28.02 -34.72
CA THR A 49 3.15 -28.67 -34.28
C THR A 49 3.80 -27.84 -33.17
N GLN A 50 4.58 -28.48 -32.30
CA GLN A 50 5.33 -27.79 -31.24
C GLN A 50 6.25 -26.68 -31.81
N ALA A 51 6.74 -26.86 -33.03
CA ALA A 51 7.53 -25.85 -33.74
C ALA A 51 6.71 -24.62 -34.13
N GLN A 52 5.46 -24.80 -34.59
CA GLN A 52 4.55 -23.70 -34.89
C GLN A 52 4.14 -22.95 -33.62
N ILE A 53 3.84 -23.67 -32.52
CA ILE A 53 3.55 -23.06 -31.22
C ILE A 53 4.73 -22.20 -30.74
N THR A 54 5.94 -22.76 -30.83
CA THR A 54 7.17 -22.06 -30.42
C THR A 54 7.43 -20.83 -31.29
N ALA A 55 7.22 -20.93 -32.60
CA ALA A 55 7.38 -19.81 -33.53
C ALA A 55 6.37 -18.68 -33.24
N THR A 56 5.11 -19.02 -33.00
CA THR A 56 4.06 -18.05 -32.65
C THR A 56 4.36 -17.35 -31.33
N VAL A 57 4.73 -18.11 -30.27
CA VAL A 57 5.12 -17.54 -28.97
C VAL A 57 6.32 -16.60 -29.11
N ASN A 58 7.33 -16.98 -29.88
CA ASN A 58 8.51 -16.14 -30.11
C ASN A 58 8.17 -14.88 -30.91
N SER A 59 7.24 -14.98 -31.86
CA SER A 59 6.75 -13.82 -32.63
C SER A 59 6.08 -12.78 -31.73
N PHE A 60 5.22 -13.21 -30.80
CA PHE A 60 4.57 -12.29 -29.85
C PHE A 60 5.54 -11.67 -28.85
N LYS A 61 6.48 -12.47 -28.30
CA LYS A 61 7.54 -11.96 -27.42
C LYS A 61 8.38 -10.87 -28.09
N ASN A 62 8.80 -11.13 -29.33
CA ASN A 62 9.66 -10.21 -30.07
C ASN A 62 8.91 -8.96 -30.55
N ALA A 63 7.63 -9.09 -30.92
CA ALA A 63 6.80 -7.95 -31.32
C ALA A 63 6.59 -6.97 -30.16
N ASN A 64 6.32 -7.47 -28.95
CA ASN A 64 6.12 -6.62 -27.78
C ASN A 64 7.43 -5.95 -27.33
N ALA A 65 8.54 -6.68 -27.35
CA ALA A 65 9.86 -6.12 -27.04
C ALA A 65 10.23 -4.97 -27.99
N ASN A 66 9.92 -5.11 -29.29
CA ASN A 66 10.16 -4.06 -30.28
C ASN A 66 9.22 -2.86 -30.10
N SER A 67 7.95 -3.08 -29.74
CA SER A 67 7.00 -1.99 -29.49
C SER A 67 7.38 -1.17 -28.26
N ILE A 68 7.84 -1.82 -27.19
CA ILE A 68 8.29 -1.13 -25.96
C ILE A 68 9.59 -0.37 -26.23
N LEU A 69 10.54 -0.95 -26.94
CA LEU A 69 11.76 -0.25 -27.35
C LEU A 69 11.43 0.99 -28.22
N ALA A 70 10.45 0.87 -29.11
CA ALA A 70 10.02 2.00 -29.95
C ALA A 70 9.34 3.12 -29.15
N ASP A 71 8.58 2.79 -28.12
CA ASP A 71 7.82 3.75 -27.31
C ASP A 71 8.67 4.38 -26.17
N THR A 72 9.59 3.60 -25.59
CA THR A 72 10.37 3.99 -24.40
C THR A 72 11.87 4.24 -24.66
N GLY A 73 12.41 3.74 -25.77
CA GLY A 73 13.85 3.81 -26.09
C GLY A 73 14.73 2.79 -25.35
N VAL A 74 14.17 1.89 -24.54
CA VAL A 74 14.93 0.92 -23.73
C VAL A 74 14.79 -0.50 -24.27
N ALA A 75 15.92 -1.18 -24.54
CA ALA A 75 15.94 -2.55 -25.05
C ALA A 75 16.00 -3.58 -23.91
N GLY A 76 15.32 -4.73 -24.06
CA GLY A 76 15.48 -5.90 -23.19
C GLY A 76 14.33 -6.19 -22.21
N ILE A 77 13.25 -5.42 -22.23
CA ILE A 77 12.06 -5.67 -21.39
C ILE A 77 11.20 -6.77 -22.05
N ALA A 78 11.14 -7.95 -21.43
CA ALA A 78 10.32 -9.08 -21.88
C ALA A 78 9.16 -9.31 -20.90
N THR A 79 7.92 -9.03 -21.33
CA THR A 79 6.72 -9.42 -20.57
C THR A 79 6.31 -10.84 -20.94
N THR A 80 6.08 -11.70 -19.95
CA THR A 80 5.42 -13.00 -20.16
C THR A 80 3.95 -12.89 -19.75
N SER A 81 3.05 -13.61 -20.42
CA SER A 81 1.60 -13.63 -20.16
C SER A 81 1.16 -14.24 -18.81
N TYR A 82 2.08 -14.44 -17.87
CA TYR A 82 1.76 -14.67 -16.46
C TYR A 82 2.08 -13.36 -15.76
N SER A 83 1.08 -12.78 -15.09
CA SER A 83 1.09 -11.47 -14.43
C SER A 83 2.30 -11.27 -13.53
N ASN A 84 3.41 -10.85 -14.14
CA ASN A 84 4.49 -10.21 -13.43
C ASN A 84 4.24 -8.72 -13.64
N ILE A 85 3.93 -8.02 -12.55
CA ILE A 85 4.05 -6.56 -12.53
C ILE A 85 5.54 -6.30 -12.67
N ALA A 86 5.97 -5.95 -13.88
CA ALA A 86 7.31 -5.45 -14.09
C ALA A 86 7.30 -3.97 -13.68
N ILE A 87 7.72 -3.68 -12.45
CA ILE A 87 7.99 -2.31 -12.00
C ILE A 87 9.42 -1.99 -12.46
N ALA A 88 9.57 -0.90 -13.21
CA ALA A 88 10.90 -0.50 -13.66
C ALA A 88 11.75 -0.06 -12.45
N TYR A 89 13.06 -0.28 -12.54
CA TYR A 89 13.98 0.21 -11.51
C TYR A 89 13.91 1.74 -11.43
N GLY A 90 13.68 2.27 -10.22
CA GLY A 90 13.50 3.70 -9.98
C GLY A 90 12.09 4.22 -10.24
N THR A 91 11.10 3.34 -10.48
CA THR A 91 9.68 3.73 -10.45
C THR A 91 9.25 3.95 -9.00
N ILE A 92 8.65 5.11 -8.74
CA ILE A 92 7.93 5.42 -7.51
C ILE A 92 6.50 4.91 -7.67
N ILE A 93 5.94 4.32 -6.61
CA ILE A 93 4.55 3.88 -6.55
C ILE A 93 3.91 4.61 -5.38
N GLU A 94 2.99 5.51 -5.68
CA GLU A 94 2.45 6.45 -4.70
C GLU A 94 1.23 5.89 -3.97
N ASN A 95 0.57 4.87 -4.49
CA ASN A 95 -0.73 4.44 -3.98
C ASN A 95 -0.75 2.94 -3.67
N ALA A 96 -1.28 2.58 -2.50
CA ALA A 96 -1.49 1.20 -2.09
C ALA A 96 -2.88 1.02 -1.49
N ILE A 97 -3.51 -0.10 -1.81
CA ILE A 97 -4.83 -0.47 -1.29
C ILE A 97 -4.73 -1.90 -0.74
N GLY A 98 -5.03 -2.03 0.56
CA GLY A 98 -5.13 -3.28 1.31
C GLY A 98 -6.35 -4.11 0.94
N GLY A 99 -6.43 -5.28 1.57
CA GLY A 99 -7.47 -6.27 1.43
C GLY A 99 -8.58 -6.12 2.48
N SER A 100 -9.07 -7.25 2.99
CA SER A 100 -10.13 -7.30 4.01
C SER A 100 -9.66 -7.97 5.29
N GLN A 101 -8.35 -8.05 5.49
CA GLN A 101 -7.69 -8.62 6.65
C GLN A 101 -6.66 -7.61 7.14
N ARG A 102 -6.08 -7.83 8.32
CA ARG A 102 -4.94 -7.02 8.81
C ARG A 102 -3.81 -6.97 7.78
N ASP A 103 -3.53 -5.76 7.33
CA ASP A 103 -2.46 -5.43 6.39
C ASP A 103 -1.45 -4.46 7.02
N LEU A 104 -0.26 -4.42 6.41
CA LEU A 104 0.80 -3.46 6.72
C LEU A 104 1.07 -2.67 5.44
N LEU A 105 0.79 -1.37 5.47
CA LEU A 105 0.96 -0.48 4.34
C LEU A 105 2.02 0.54 4.70
N TRP A 106 3.13 0.49 3.96
CA TRP A 106 4.21 1.47 4.09
C TRP A 106 4.34 2.23 2.78
N GLY A 107 4.40 3.55 2.90
CA GLY A 107 4.64 4.46 1.81
C GLY A 107 6.10 4.55 1.41
N ASN A 108 6.49 5.69 0.86
CA ASN A 108 7.84 6.06 0.50
C ASN A 108 8.01 7.58 0.64
N ALA A 109 9.14 8.12 0.21
CA ALA A 109 9.48 9.52 0.47
C ALA A 109 8.69 10.58 -0.34
N VAL A 110 7.57 10.22 -0.98
CA VAL A 110 6.70 11.15 -1.71
C VAL A 110 5.27 10.99 -1.22
N ASP A 111 4.44 12.00 -1.45
CA ASP A 111 3.00 11.97 -1.15
C ASP A 111 2.32 10.68 -1.62
N ASN A 112 1.72 9.94 -0.70
CA ASN A 112 1.08 8.66 -0.94
C ASN A 112 -0.42 8.67 -0.61
N VAL A 113 -1.16 7.78 -1.27
CA VAL A 113 -2.54 7.46 -0.91
C VAL A 113 -2.62 6.00 -0.49
N LEU A 114 -2.77 5.77 0.81
CA LEU A 114 -2.81 4.44 1.42
C LEU A 114 -4.21 4.14 1.97
N SER A 115 -4.77 2.98 1.63
CA SER A 115 -6.11 2.57 2.08
C SER A 115 -6.09 1.14 2.60
N GLY A 116 -6.34 0.91 3.89
CA GLY A 116 -6.36 -0.42 4.53
C GLY A 116 -7.58 -1.26 4.12
N ASN A 117 -8.72 -0.60 3.85
CA ASN A 117 -10.03 -1.18 3.52
C ASN A 117 -10.71 -1.89 4.69
N GLY A 118 -10.26 -3.06 5.11
CA GLY A 118 -10.88 -3.72 6.25
C GLY A 118 -9.93 -4.68 6.91
N GLY A 119 -10.04 -4.81 8.23
CA GLY A 119 -9.00 -5.47 9.00
C GLY A 119 -8.60 -4.60 10.17
N ASN A 120 -7.44 -4.88 10.75
CA ASN A 120 -6.87 -4.02 11.77
C ASN A 120 -5.50 -3.64 11.27
N ASP A 121 -5.43 -2.59 10.48
CA ASP A 121 -4.32 -2.30 9.59
C ASP A 121 -3.28 -1.41 10.27
N VAL A 122 -2.06 -1.42 9.74
CA VAL A 122 -1.03 -0.46 10.14
C VAL A 122 -0.57 0.29 8.91
N LEU A 123 -0.71 1.61 8.95
CA LEU A 123 -0.38 2.51 7.84
C LEU A 123 0.73 3.47 8.30
N ASN A 124 1.78 3.62 7.50
CA ASN A 124 2.81 4.66 7.68
C ASN A 124 3.18 5.19 6.29
N GLY A 125 2.96 6.48 6.05
CA GLY A 125 3.25 7.11 4.76
C GLY A 125 4.73 7.48 4.55
N PHE A 126 5.50 7.61 5.64
CA PHE A 126 6.87 8.10 5.72
C PHE A 126 7.05 9.60 5.50
N GLU A 127 7.79 10.03 4.47
CA GLU A 127 8.00 11.45 4.15
C GLU A 127 7.02 11.89 3.07
N GLY A 128 6.71 13.18 3.01
CA GLY A 128 5.69 13.72 2.11
C GLY A 128 4.39 14.01 2.84
N SER A 129 3.40 14.49 2.11
CA SER A 129 2.05 14.75 2.64
C SER A 129 1.10 13.66 2.20
N ASP A 130 0.83 12.71 3.10
CA ASP A 130 0.14 11.48 2.80
C ASP A 130 -1.36 11.55 3.08
N THR A 131 -2.14 10.77 2.32
CA THR A 131 -3.57 10.55 2.57
C THR A 131 -3.77 9.10 3.01
N LEU A 132 -4.10 8.93 4.28
CA LEU A 132 -4.22 7.62 4.94
C LEU A 132 -5.69 7.32 5.24
N THR A 133 -6.14 6.12 4.87
CA THR A 133 -7.51 5.64 5.12
C THR A 133 -7.42 4.27 5.78
N GLY A 134 -7.88 4.12 7.01
CA GLY A 134 -7.82 2.85 7.73
C GLY A 134 -8.84 1.86 7.16
N GLY A 135 -10.10 2.29 7.10
CA GLY A 135 -11.23 1.49 6.69
C GLY A 135 -11.97 0.85 7.87
N ASP A 136 -12.54 -0.33 7.62
CA ASP A 136 -13.30 -1.07 8.64
C ASP A 136 -12.35 -1.77 9.62
N GLY A 137 -12.33 -1.33 10.87
CA GLY A 137 -11.78 -2.10 11.98
C GLY A 137 -11.08 -1.22 13.00
N SER A 138 -9.95 -1.67 13.53
CA SER A 138 -9.16 -0.90 14.50
C SER A 138 -7.76 -0.78 13.98
N ASP A 139 -7.49 0.38 13.41
CA ASP A 139 -6.32 0.65 12.60
C ASP A 139 -5.31 1.47 13.38
N THR A 140 -4.06 1.44 12.93
CA THR A 140 -2.94 2.16 13.54
C THR A 140 -2.22 2.98 12.49
N PHE A 141 -2.31 4.29 12.63
CA PHE A 141 -1.59 5.26 11.80
C PHE A 141 -0.27 5.57 12.52
N SER A 142 0.83 5.02 12.01
CA SER A 142 2.16 5.15 12.58
C SER A 142 2.95 6.23 11.86
N PHE A 143 3.58 7.11 12.63
CA PHE A 143 4.34 8.24 12.12
C PHE A 143 5.78 8.16 12.65
N SER A 144 6.74 8.40 11.76
CA SER A 144 8.16 8.33 12.07
C SER A 144 8.98 9.47 11.46
N THR A 145 8.34 10.40 10.77
CA THR A 145 8.96 11.56 10.13
C THR A 145 8.14 12.82 10.43
N LEU A 146 8.79 13.98 10.50
CA LEU A 146 8.14 15.27 10.74
C LEU A 146 7.97 16.07 9.44
N ASP A 147 8.13 15.42 8.28
CA ASP A 147 8.02 16.07 6.98
C ASP A 147 6.57 16.00 6.47
N GLY A 148 6.12 17.05 5.80
CA GLY A 148 4.76 17.12 5.26
C GLY A 148 3.65 17.25 6.32
N ILE A 149 2.41 17.25 5.85
CA ILE A 149 1.22 17.21 6.69
C ILE A 149 0.34 16.08 6.19
N ASP A 150 0.20 15.05 6.99
CA ASP A 150 -0.60 13.89 6.65
C ASP A 150 -2.07 14.12 6.99
N THR A 151 -2.94 13.49 6.20
CA THR A 151 -4.39 13.50 6.39
C THR A 151 -4.89 12.08 6.62
N ILE A 152 -5.46 11.82 7.78
CA ILE A 152 -6.23 10.61 8.06
C ILE A 152 -7.70 10.88 7.71
N THR A 153 -8.23 10.15 6.72
CA THR A 153 -9.52 10.52 6.12
C THR A 153 -10.74 10.00 6.87
N ASP A 154 -10.59 8.94 7.68
CA ASP A 154 -11.68 8.18 8.29
C ASP A 154 -11.44 7.81 9.76
N PHE A 155 -10.61 8.57 10.48
CA PHE A 155 -10.24 8.27 11.86
C PHE A 155 -11.44 8.05 12.80
N ALA A 156 -11.50 6.89 13.44
CA ALA A 156 -12.54 6.50 14.39
C ALA A 156 -12.06 6.60 15.85
N THR A 157 -12.49 7.66 16.56
CA THR A 157 -12.16 7.92 17.97
C THR A 157 -12.46 6.73 18.87
N GLY A 158 -11.52 6.36 19.74
CA GLY A 158 -11.65 5.23 20.66
C GLY A 158 -11.46 3.85 20.02
N VAL A 159 -11.34 3.78 18.69
CA VAL A 159 -11.14 2.54 17.94
C VAL A 159 -9.76 2.52 17.31
N ASP A 160 -9.41 3.56 16.57
CA ASP A 160 -8.12 3.68 15.91
C ASP A 160 -7.05 4.21 16.87
N LYS A 161 -5.80 4.09 16.42
CA LYS A 161 -4.63 4.56 17.14
C LYS A 161 -3.73 5.41 16.26
N ILE A 162 -3.19 6.45 16.86
CA ILE A 162 -2.11 7.27 16.32
C ILE A 162 -0.85 6.87 17.08
N ASP A 163 0.09 6.23 16.37
CA ASP A 163 1.35 5.75 16.95
C ASP A 163 2.49 6.72 16.65
N LEU A 164 2.97 7.37 17.71
CA LEU A 164 4.05 8.35 17.69
C LEU A 164 5.33 7.80 18.35
N ALA A 165 5.35 6.52 18.74
CA ALA A 165 6.44 5.94 19.51
C ALA A 165 7.77 5.92 18.74
N ALA A 166 7.71 5.90 17.40
CA ALA A 166 8.90 5.89 16.56
C ALA A 166 9.71 7.19 16.61
N PHE A 167 9.10 8.33 16.94
CA PHE A 167 9.83 9.59 17.11
C PHE A 167 10.75 9.58 18.33
N GLY A 168 10.31 8.94 19.41
CA GLY A 168 10.96 8.99 20.72
C GLY A 168 10.98 10.40 21.30
N GLY A 169 10.04 10.71 22.17
CA GLY A 169 10.00 11.99 22.89
C GLY A 169 8.64 12.64 23.01
N PHE A 170 7.64 12.20 22.24
CA PHE A 170 6.24 12.48 22.58
C PHE A 170 5.83 11.62 23.78
N GLU A 171 5.22 12.25 24.79
CA GLU A 171 5.02 11.61 26.10
C GLU A 171 3.67 11.96 26.74
N SER A 172 3.06 13.09 26.38
CA SER A 172 1.93 13.64 27.14
C SER A 172 0.85 14.23 26.25
N PHE A 173 -0.34 13.64 26.29
CA PHE A 173 -1.54 14.25 25.72
C PHE A 173 -2.13 15.32 26.65
N ILE A 174 -2.30 16.54 26.15
CA ILE A 174 -2.79 17.70 26.92
C ILE A 174 -4.20 18.18 26.52
N GLY A 175 -4.90 17.45 25.64
CA GLY A 175 -6.22 17.82 25.15
C GLY A 175 -6.17 19.04 24.23
N GLU A 176 -7.08 20.00 24.43
CA GLU A 176 -7.13 21.25 23.65
C GLU A 176 -6.26 22.38 24.25
N ALA A 177 -5.55 22.14 25.37
CA ALA A 177 -4.73 23.17 26.01
C ALA A 177 -3.58 23.65 25.09
N GLY A 178 -3.18 24.91 25.23
CA GLY A 178 -1.97 25.42 24.56
C GLY A 178 -0.72 24.76 25.11
N PHE A 179 0.32 24.61 24.28
CA PHE A 179 1.62 24.10 24.69
C PHE A 179 2.19 24.92 25.85
N SER A 180 2.73 24.23 26.84
CA SER A 180 3.30 24.83 28.04
C SER A 180 4.80 25.16 27.90
N GLY A 181 5.41 24.75 26.78
CA GLY A 181 6.87 24.72 26.59
C GLY A 181 7.52 23.50 27.27
N THR A 182 6.76 22.43 27.46
CA THR A 182 7.27 21.13 27.89
C THR A 182 7.41 20.26 26.65
N ALA A 183 8.61 19.72 26.42
CA ALA A 183 8.86 18.80 25.31
C ALA A 183 7.96 17.55 25.40
N GLY A 184 7.52 17.07 24.25
CA GLY A 184 6.73 15.87 24.11
C GLY A 184 5.23 16.05 24.32
N GLU A 185 4.73 17.28 24.34
CA GLU A 185 3.31 17.56 24.48
C GLU A 185 2.58 17.31 23.15
N VAL A 186 1.45 16.61 23.21
CA VAL A 186 0.56 16.37 22.08
C VAL A 186 -0.82 16.91 22.41
N ARG A 187 -1.42 17.63 21.47
CA ARG A 187 -2.74 18.26 21.62
C ARG A 187 -3.59 18.02 20.38
N VAL A 188 -4.90 18.09 20.55
CA VAL A 188 -5.87 17.98 19.46
C VAL A 188 -6.80 19.19 19.51
N ILE A 189 -7.00 19.86 18.38
CA ILE A 189 -7.92 20.99 18.26
C ILE A 189 -8.42 21.12 16.82
N ASP A 190 -9.72 21.38 16.66
CA ASP A 190 -10.38 21.60 15.35
C ASP A 190 -10.12 20.49 14.31
N GLY A 191 -9.95 19.24 14.77
CA GLY A 191 -9.68 18.09 13.93
C GLY A 191 -8.22 17.91 13.52
N PHE A 192 -7.29 18.65 14.13
CA PHE A 192 -5.86 18.51 13.92
C PHE A 192 -5.16 18.02 15.18
N VAL A 193 -4.21 17.11 15.00
CA VAL A 193 -3.22 16.74 16.01
C VAL A 193 -2.02 17.67 15.85
N TYR A 194 -1.53 18.22 16.95
CA TYR A 194 -0.26 18.93 17.00
C TYR A 194 0.65 18.32 18.06
N GLY A 195 1.93 18.18 17.76
CA GLY A 195 2.95 17.76 18.72
C GLY A 195 4.07 18.78 18.83
N ASP A 196 4.44 19.15 20.05
CA ASP A 196 5.65 19.93 20.38
C ASP A 196 6.69 18.95 20.92
N LEU A 197 7.66 18.58 20.09
CA LEU A 197 8.65 17.56 20.40
C LEU A 197 9.84 18.14 21.17
N ASP A 198 10.25 19.37 20.86
CA ASP A 198 11.45 19.97 21.45
C ASP A 198 11.18 20.89 22.67
N GLY A 199 9.92 21.24 22.91
CA GLY A 199 9.45 22.03 24.03
C GLY A 199 9.56 23.54 23.84
N ASP A 200 9.66 24.03 22.61
CA ASP A 200 9.72 25.46 22.33
C ASP A 200 8.34 26.16 22.36
N GLY A 201 7.26 25.40 22.49
CA GLY A 201 5.88 25.86 22.51
C GLY A 201 5.25 26.02 21.13
N VAL A 202 5.92 25.55 20.07
CA VAL A 202 5.47 25.51 18.68
C VAL A 202 5.27 24.06 18.27
N ALA A 203 4.33 23.81 17.34
CA ALA A 203 4.12 22.47 16.84
C ALA A 203 5.24 22.07 15.85
N ASP A 204 5.87 20.93 16.13
CA ASP A 204 6.79 20.21 15.23
C ASP A 204 6.04 19.22 14.34
N LEU A 205 4.99 18.59 14.87
CA LEU A 205 4.13 17.64 14.16
C LEU A 205 2.76 18.26 13.92
N THR A 206 2.20 18.06 12.73
CA THR A 206 0.80 18.37 12.41
C THR A 206 0.18 17.22 11.62
N ILE A 207 -0.97 16.71 12.06
CA ILE A 207 -1.75 15.68 11.35
C ILE A 207 -3.19 16.16 11.24
N ASP A 208 -3.78 16.10 10.05
CA ASP A 208 -5.20 16.38 9.81
C ASP A 208 -6.01 15.10 10.00
N LEU A 209 -6.99 15.11 10.92
CA LEU A 209 -7.93 13.99 11.13
C LEU A 209 -9.23 14.16 10.33
N ASN A 210 -9.23 15.06 9.34
CA ASN A 210 -10.36 15.34 8.44
C ASN A 210 -11.64 15.69 9.22
N GLY A 211 -11.49 16.43 10.32
CA GLY A 211 -12.57 16.85 11.20
C GLY A 211 -13.01 15.82 12.24
N ALA A 212 -12.36 14.66 12.33
CA ALA A 212 -12.52 13.74 13.46
C ALA A 212 -11.79 14.25 14.71
N ASP A 213 -12.13 13.71 15.88
CA ASP A 213 -11.49 14.04 17.16
C ASP A 213 -10.68 12.84 17.67
N ALA A 214 -9.68 13.09 18.52
CA ALA A 214 -8.83 12.04 19.11
C ALA A 214 -8.61 12.32 20.60
N GLY A 215 -8.89 11.32 21.43
CA GLY A 215 -8.68 11.40 22.88
C GLY A 215 -7.30 10.88 23.28
N GLY A 216 -6.89 11.13 24.52
CA GLY A 216 -5.61 10.64 25.04
C GLY A 216 -5.43 9.12 25.00
N GLY A 217 -6.53 8.35 24.96
CA GLY A 217 -6.49 6.90 24.79
C GLY A 217 -6.27 6.43 23.34
N ASP A 218 -6.23 7.36 22.39
CA ASP A 218 -6.02 7.10 20.97
C ASP A 218 -4.56 7.27 20.55
N PHE A 219 -3.69 7.76 21.45
CA PHE A 219 -2.27 7.92 21.20
C PHE A 219 -1.45 6.78 21.79
N LEU A 220 -0.46 6.32 21.03
CA LEU A 220 0.62 5.48 21.50
C LEU A 220 1.91 6.32 21.50
N PHE A 221 2.58 6.34 22.64
CA PHE A 221 3.84 7.04 22.90
C PHE A 221 4.95 6.02 23.16
#